data_AF-B1YCY5-F1
#
_entry.id   AF-B1YCY5-F1
#
_cell.length_a   1.000
_cell.length_b   1.000
_cell.length_c   1.000
_cell.angle_alpha   90.00
_cell.angle_beta   90.00
_cell.angle_gamma   90.00
#
_symmetry.space_group_name_H-M   'P 1'
#
loop_
_entity.id
_entity.type
_entity.pdbx_description
1 polymer ?
#
loop_
_entity_poly.entity_id
_entity_poly.type
_entity_poly.pdbx_seq_one_letter_code
_entity_poly.pdbx_strand_id
1 'polypeptide(L)'
;MKIVLVALSGSGKSTIMNLVKQKLGDVQIVNYGDVMLEIAKQKFGIQHRDEMRKKIPIAEYRKIQEEAAEYIASLPGDVIVDTHASIKIAGGYYPGLPDRVISKLKPDVILLIEYDPKDIIERRKKDPQRFRDQETEEEIEMHQQANRYYAFAAANAGESAVHILNFRGKPQSRPFEHAEMAAEYIVNLILKARQQKP
;
A
#
# COMPACT_ATOMS: atom_id res chain seq x y z
N MET A 1 13.81 -8.24 -3.36
CA MET A 1 12.45 -8.65 -2.99
C MET A 1 11.56 -7.42 -3.05
N LYS A 2 10.40 -7.52 -3.69
CA LYS A 2 9.42 -6.43 -3.81
C LYS A 2 8.16 -6.80 -3.06
N ILE A 3 7.82 -5.99 -2.06
CA ILE A 3 6.64 -6.19 -1.22
C ILE A 3 5.70 -5.01 -1.46
N VAL A 4 4.48 -5.30 -1.90
CA VAL A 4 3.41 -4.30 -1.93
C VAL A 4 2.70 -4.31 -0.58
N LEU A 5 2.79 -3.20 0.15
CA LEU A 5 2.17 -3.05 1.47
C LEU A 5 0.79 -2.42 1.34
N VAL A 6 -0.24 -3.20 1.63
CA VAL A 6 -1.64 -2.77 1.59
C VAL A 6 -2.21 -2.75 3.00
N ALA A 7 -2.70 -1.58 3.40
CA ALA A 7 -3.51 -1.44 4.60
C ALA A 7 -4.40 -0.20 4.44
N LEU A 8 -5.47 -0.15 5.23
CA LEU A 8 -6.34 1.02 5.29
C LEU A 8 -5.59 2.28 5.74
N SER A 9 -6.01 3.45 5.27
CA SER A 9 -5.54 4.72 5.85
C SER A 9 -5.87 4.77 7.33
N GLY A 10 -4.90 5.13 8.18
CA GLY A 10 -5.01 5.04 9.64
C GLY A 10 -4.44 3.74 10.25
N SER A 11 -3.99 2.78 9.42
CA SER A 11 -3.41 1.51 9.88
C SER A 11 -1.97 1.61 10.40
N GLY A 12 -1.30 2.75 10.22
CA GLY A 12 0.09 2.93 10.66
C GLY A 12 1.16 2.47 9.66
N LYS A 13 0.84 2.37 8.36
CA LYS A 13 1.81 1.99 7.29
C LYS A 13 3.13 2.76 7.39
N SER A 14 3.07 4.08 7.57
CA SER A 14 4.27 4.92 7.71
C SER A 14 5.13 4.51 8.90
N THR A 15 4.52 4.19 10.05
CA THR A 15 5.23 3.69 11.23
C THR A 15 5.90 2.35 10.97
N ILE A 16 5.19 1.41 10.34
CA ILE A 16 5.72 0.08 9.98
C ILE A 16 6.94 0.23 9.07
N MET A 17 6.80 1.02 8.00
CA MET A 17 7.85 1.29 7.03
C MET A 17 9.09 1.92 7.68
N ASN A 18 8.92 2.88 8.58
CA ASN A 18 10.03 3.48 9.32
C ASN A 18 10.75 2.46 10.20
N LEU A 19 10.02 1.59 10.90
CA LEU A 19 10.60 0.53 11.72
C LEU A 19 11.37 -0.50 10.88
N VAL A 20 10.86 -0.85 9.70
CA VAL A 20 11.60 -1.70 8.75
C VAL A 20 12.88 -1.01 8.31
N LYS A 21 12.84 0.28 7.95
CA LYS A 21 14.03 1.04 7.53
C LYS A 21 15.09 1.15 8.63
N GLN A 22 14.67 1.26 9.90
CA GLN A 22 15.57 1.27 11.04
C GLN A 22 16.29 -0.07 11.23
N LYS A 23 15.60 -1.19 10.97
CA LYS A 23 16.17 -2.55 11.07
C LYS A 23 16.97 -2.97 9.83
N LEU A 24 16.54 -2.54 8.65
CA LEU A 24 17.15 -2.82 7.35
C LEU A 24 17.32 -1.51 6.56
N GLY A 25 18.43 -0.82 6.80
CA GLY A 25 18.72 0.50 6.24
C GLY A 25 18.85 0.53 4.71
N ASP A 26 19.11 -0.62 4.08
CA ASP A 26 19.26 -0.78 2.63
C ASP A 26 17.94 -1.01 1.89
N VAL A 27 16.83 -1.27 2.60
CA VAL A 27 15.50 -1.46 1.99
C VAL A 27 14.98 -0.13 1.45
N GLN A 28 14.57 -0.09 0.19
CA GLN A 28 13.98 1.08 -0.44
C GLN A 28 12.49 1.14 -0.12
N ILE A 29 11.99 2.34 0.20
CA ILE A 29 10.58 2.57 0.50
C ILE A 29 10.06 3.56 -0.52
N VAL A 30 9.04 3.14 -1.27
CA VAL A 30 8.54 3.90 -2.41
C VAL A 30 7.04 4.06 -2.29
N ASN A 31 6.56 5.30 -2.24
CA ASN A 31 5.14 5.57 -2.35
C ASN A 31 4.75 5.62 -3.82
N TYR A 32 3.88 4.70 -4.23
CA TYR A 32 3.48 4.55 -5.63
C TYR A 32 2.84 5.85 -6.18
N GLY A 33 2.03 6.52 -5.37
CA GLY A 33 1.39 7.77 -5.77
C GLY A 33 2.33 8.97 -5.85
N ASP A 34 3.47 8.97 -5.13
CA ASP A 34 4.49 10.01 -5.27
C ASP A 34 5.24 9.84 -6.59
N VAL A 35 5.60 8.60 -6.94
CA VAL A 35 6.19 8.29 -8.25
C VAL A 35 5.26 8.74 -9.38
N MET A 36 3.97 8.43 -9.29
CA MET A 36 2.99 8.89 -10.27
C MET A 36 2.90 10.42 -10.35
N LEU A 37 2.98 11.12 -9.21
CA LEU A 37 2.95 12.59 -9.17
C LEU A 37 4.18 13.19 -9.84
N GLU A 38 5.37 12.63 -9.60
CA GLU A 38 6.61 13.10 -10.22
C GLU A 38 6.59 12.91 -11.75
N ILE A 39 6.07 11.78 -12.24
CA ILE A 39 5.86 11.57 -13.68
C ILE A 39 4.84 12.58 -14.23
N ALA A 40 3.74 12.81 -13.51
CA ALA A 40 2.69 13.76 -13.92
C ALA A 40 3.19 15.21 -13.94
N LYS A 41 4.05 15.60 -12.99
CA LYS A 41 4.73 16.91 -12.98
C LYS A 41 5.54 17.11 -14.26
N GLN A 42 6.37 16.13 -14.60
CA GLN A 42 7.26 16.20 -15.76
C GLN A 42 6.49 16.24 -17.09
N LYS A 43 5.41 15.46 -17.21
CA LYS A 43 4.66 15.32 -18.48
C LYS A 43 3.55 16.34 -18.68
N PHE A 44 2.91 16.78 -17.60
CA PHE A 44 1.67 17.56 -17.65
C PHE A 44 1.69 18.84 -16.79
N GLY A 45 2.83 19.17 -16.15
CA GLY A 45 2.96 20.38 -15.33
C GLY A 45 2.09 20.40 -14.06
N ILE A 46 1.63 19.23 -13.61
CA ILE A 46 0.75 19.06 -12.45
C ILE A 46 1.49 19.37 -11.17
N GLN A 47 0.93 20.17 -10.25
CA GLN A 47 1.60 20.49 -8.99
C GLN A 47 1.11 19.67 -7.79
N HIS A 48 -0.16 19.27 -7.83
CA HIS A 48 -0.83 18.58 -6.72
C HIS A 48 -1.57 17.32 -7.18
N ARG A 49 -1.62 16.30 -6.31
CA ARG A 49 -2.27 15.01 -6.60
C ARG A 49 -3.74 15.15 -7.03
N ASP A 50 -4.47 16.09 -6.43
CA ASP A 50 -5.88 16.34 -6.75
C ASP A 50 -6.09 16.83 -8.18
N GLU A 51 -5.09 17.50 -8.76
CA GLU A 51 -5.16 17.95 -10.15
C GLU A 51 -5.01 16.79 -11.13
N MET A 52 -4.30 15.72 -10.76
CA MET A 52 -4.07 14.57 -11.63
C MET A 52 -5.41 13.98 -12.12
N ARG A 53 -6.39 13.89 -11.23
CA ARG A 53 -7.72 13.36 -11.57
C ARG A 53 -8.57 14.30 -12.42
N LYS A 54 -8.31 15.61 -12.36
CA LYS A 54 -9.10 16.65 -13.03
C LYS A 54 -8.54 17.03 -14.41
N LYS A 55 -7.21 17.06 -14.53
CA LYS A 55 -6.51 17.63 -15.69
C LYS A 55 -5.92 16.58 -16.61
N ILE A 56 -5.70 15.35 -16.16
CA ILE A 56 -5.09 14.30 -16.98
C ILE A 56 -6.20 13.44 -17.60
N PRO A 57 -6.23 13.29 -18.94
CA PRO A 57 -7.15 12.36 -19.60
C PRO A 57 -6.97 10.93 -19.07
N ILE A 58 -8.06 10.17 -18.99
CA ILE A 58 -8.03 8.82 -18.39
C ILE A 58 -7.00 7.89 -19.04
N ALA A 59 -6.82 7.97 -20.36
CA ALA A 59 -5.84 7.15 -21.09
C ALA A 59 -4.40 7.49 -20.68
N GLU A 60 -4.09 8.78 -20.48
CA GLU A 60 -2.78 9.23 -20.03
C GLU A 60 -2.56 8.93 -18.55
N TYR A 61 -3.58 9.10 -17.72
CA TYR A 61 -3.52 8.70 -16.30
C TYR A 61 -3.19 7.20 -16.16
N ARG A 62 -3.77 6.37 -17.03
CA ARG A 62 -3.45 4.95 -17.12
C ARG A 62 -1.97 4.73 -17.48
N LYS A 63 -1.44 5.37 -18.52
CA LYS A 63 -0.02 5.28 -18.88
C LYS A 63 0.92 5.67 -17.74
N ILE A 64 0.61 6.75 -17.01
CA ILE A 64 1.39 7.18 -15.83
C ILE A 64 1.45 6.08 -14.77
N GLN A 65 0.36 5.35 -14.53
CA GLN A 65 0.35 4.23 -13.60
C GLN A 65 1.28 3.09 -14.08
N GLU A 66 1.25 2.79 -15.38
CA GLU A 66 2.10 1.75 -15.95
C GLU A 66 3.59 2.13 -15.89
N GLU A 67 3.92 3.38 -16.22
CA GLU A 67 5.28 3.92 -16.12
C GLU A 67 5.78 3.95 -14.67
N ALA A 68 4.93 4.33 -13.72
CA ALA A 68 5.27 4.28 -12.30
C ALA A 68 5.55 2.83 -11.86
N ALA A 69 4.76 1.86 -12.34
CA ALA A 69 4.97 0.45 -12.04
C ALA A 69 6.29 -0.08 -12.64
N GLU A 70 6.60 0.28 -13.89
CA GLU A 70 7.84 -0.09 -14.56
C GLU A 70 9.08 0.51 -13.87
N TYR A 71 9.01 1.78 -13.50
CA TYR A 71 10.06 2.43 -12.73
C TYR A 71 10.32 1.70 -11.41
N ILE A 72 9.28 1.43 -10.62
CA ILE A 72 9.42 0.74 -9.34
C ILE A 72 9.93 -0.69 -9.53
N ALA A 73 9.49 -1.38 -10.59
CA ALA A 73 9.98 -2.71 -10.93
C ALA A 73 11.48 -2.71 -11.31
N SER A 74 11.99 -1.61 -11.87
CA SER A 74 13.41 -1.46 -12.23
C SER A 74 14.33 -1.18 -11.04
N LEU A 75 13.77 -0.79 -9.88
CA LEU A 75 14.58 -0.45 -8.70
C LEU A 75 15.35 -1.68 -8.19
N PRO A 76 16.66 -1.54 -7.92
CA PRO A 76 17.49 -2.65 -7.46
C PRO A 76 17.20 -2.98 -5.99
N GLY A 77 17.62 -4.18 -5.56
CA GLY A 77 17.57 -4.57 -4.14
C GLY A 77 16.16 -4.90 -3.64
N ASP A 78 15.92 -4.59 -2.37
CA ASP A 78 14.65 -4.83 -1.70
C ASP A 78 13.81 -3.55 -1.66
N VAL A 79 12.55 -3.65 -2.07
CA VAL A 79 11.65 -2.50 -2.24
C VAL A 79 10.33 -2.78 -1.54
N ILE A 80 9.88 -1.85 -0.71
CA ILE A 80 8.53 -1.81 -0.14
C ILE A 80 7.75 -0.73 -0.87
N VAL A 81 6.63 -1.13 -1.47
CA VAL A 81 5.75 -0.25 -2.23
C VAL A 81 4.55 0.11 -1.38
N ASP A 82 4.46 1.36 -0.96
CA ASP A 82 3.30 1.92 -0.27
C ASP A 82 2.22 2.31 -1.28
N THR A 83 1.11 1.59 -1.25
CA THR A 83 -0.04 1.84 -2.12
C THR A 83 -1.34 1.36 -1.45
N HIS A 84 -2.44 1.43 -2.19
CA HIS A 84 -3.74 0.92 -1.77
C HIS A 84 -4.19 -0.14 -2.78
N ALA A 85 -4.77 -1.26 -2.30
CA ALA A 85 -5.42 -2.22 -3.20
C ALA A 85 -6.73 -1.66 -3.75
N SER A 86 -7.44 -0.86 -2.94
CA SER A 86 -8.65 -0.17 -3.35
C SER A 86 -8.72 1.25 -2.81
N ILE A 87 -9.31 2.14 -3.61
CA ILE A 87 -9.54 3.54 -3.27
C ILE A 87 -11.05 3.75 -3.20
N LYS A 88 -11.56 4.17 -2.03
CA LYS A 88 -12.97 4.54 -1.87
C LYS A 88 -13.26 5.76 -2.75
N ILE A 89 -14.31 5.68 -3.55
CA ILE A 89 -14.82 6.75 -4.41
C ILE A 89 -16.33 6.93 -4.14
N ALA A 90 -16.91 8.03 -4.62
CA ALA A 90 -18.36 8.21 -4.56
C ALA A 90 -19.05 7.04 -5.27
N GLY A 91 -19.80 6.24 -4.52
CA GLY A 91 -20.56 5.09 -5.03
C GLY A 91 -19.79 3.77 -5.17
N GLY A 92 -18.54 3.64 -4.70
CA GLY A 92 -17.86 2.34 -4.74
C GLY A 92 -16.36 2.34 -4.45
N TYR A 93 -15.65 1.32 -4.96
CA TYR A 93 -14.22 1.11 -4.77
C TYR A 93 -13.50 1.00 -6.11
N TYR A 94 -12.49 1.84 -6.32
CA TYR A 94 -11.66 1.81 -7.51
C TYR A 94 -10.41 0.93 -7.30
N PRO A 95 -10.02 0.06 -8.24
CA PRO A 95 -8.84 -0.78 -8.12
C PRO A 95 -7.55 0.06 -8.11
N GLY A 96 -6.76 -0.07 -7.05
CA GLY A 96 -5.45 0.58 -6.96
C GLY A 96 -4.33 -0.18 -7.68
N LEU A 97 -4.52 -1.48 -7.91
CA LEU A 97 -3.57 -2.38 -8.58
C LEU A 97 -4.26 -3.18 -9.70
N PRO A 98 -4.75 -2.52 -10.77
CA PRO A 98 -5.32 -3.23 -11.91
C PRO A 98 -4.28 -4.10 -12.61
N ASP A 99 -4.71 -5.10 -13.37
CA ASP A 99 -3.86 -6.09 -14.06
C ASP A 99 -2.66 -5.46 -14.78
N ARG A 100 -2.92 -4.44 -15.61
CA ARG A 100 -1.88 -3.70 -16.34
C ARG A 100 -0.77 -3.10 -15.45
N VAL A 101 -1.08 -2.78 -14.20
CA VAL A 101 -0.13 -2.24 -13.22
C VAL A 101 0.60 -3.38 -12.52
N ILE A 102 -0.14 -4.36 -11.97
CA ILE A 102 0.48 -5.41 -11.15
C ILE A 102 1.39 -6.34 -11.99
N SER A 103 1.02 -6.64 -13.24
CA SER A 103 1.84 -7.46 -14.15
C SER A 103 3.14 -6.76 -14.58
N LYS A 104 3.22 -5.42 -14.47
CA LYS A 104 4.45 -4.65 -14.68
C LYS A 104 5.26 -4.53 -13.40
N LEU A 105 4.60 -4.28 -12.27
CA LEU A 105 5.23 -4.14 -10.97
C LEU A 105 5.92 -5.43 -10.50
N LYS A 106 5.30 -6.59 -10.81
CA LYS A 106 5.76 -7.95 -10.48
C LYS A 106 6.29 -8.06 -9.04
N PRO A 107 5.45 -7.78 -8.03
CA PRO A 107 5.89 -7.95 -6.65
C PRO A 107 6.01 -9.43 -6.31
N ASP A 108 6.91 -9.75 -5.38
CA ASP A 108 7.03 -11.12 -4.85
C ASP A 108 5.86 -11.39 -3.88
N VAL A 109 5.48 -10.39 -3.10
CA VAL A 109 4.43 -10.49 -2.07
C VAL A 109 3.53 -9.26 -2.06
N ILE A 110 2.22 -9.49 -1.97
CA ILE A 110 1.23 -8.49 -1.57
C ILE A 110 0.89 -8.73 -0.10
N LEU A 111 1.34 -7.84 0.78
CA LEU A 111 1.13 -7.92 2.22
C LEU A 111 -0.07 -7.06 2.62
N LEU A 112 -1.16 -7.71 3.00
CA LEU A 112 -2.33 -7.10 3.60
C LEU A 112 -2.18 -7.04 5.11
N ILE A 113 -2.45 -5.87 5.70
CA ILE A 113 -2.55 -5.74 7.15
C ILE A 113 -3.98 -5.33 7.50
N GLU A 114 -4.58 -6.11 8.39
CA GLU A 114 -5.97 -5.92 8.81
C GLU A 114 -6.06 -5.72 10.31
N TYR A 115 -7.02 -4.89 10.71
CA TYR A 115 -7.27 -4.49 12.09
C TYR A 115 -8.75 -4.57 12.40
N ASP A 116 -9.10 -4.52 13.68
CA ASP A 116 -10.49 -4.26 14.06
C ASP A 116 -10.90 -2.86 13.58
N PRO A 117 -12.11 -2.67 13.03
CA PRO A 117 -12.58 -1.36 12.59
C PRO A 117 -12.49 -0.26 13.66
N LYS A 118 -12.76 -0.63 14.93
CA LYS A 118 -12.65 0.26 16.09
C LYS A 118 -11.24 0.85 16.24
N ASP A 119 -10.21 0.01 16.14
CA ASP A 119 -8.82 0.44 16.20
C ASP A 119 -8.50 1.46 15.11
N ILE A 120 -9.00 1.24 13.89
CA ILE A 120 -8.80 2.15 12.76
C ILE A 120 -9.48 3.49 13.03
N ILE A 121 -10.71 3.50 13.53
CA ILE A 121 -11.42 4.72 13.91
C ILE A 121 -10.65 5.48 14.99
N GLU A 122 -10.21 4.80 16.05
CA GLU A 122 -9.46 5.42 17.13
C GLU A 122 -8.13 6.02 16.68
N ARG A 123 -7.40 5.32 15.79
CA ARG A 123 -6.16 5.83 15.21
C ARG A 123 -6.41 7.06 14.33
N ARG A 124 -7.47 7.06 13.53
CA ARG A 124 -7.86 8.19 12.67
C ARG A 124 -8.27 9.42 13.49
N LYS A 125 -8.97 9.24 14.61
CA LYS A 125 -9.31 10.34 15.53
C LYS A 125 -8.07 11.07 16.08
N LYS A 126 -6.94 10.37 16.19
CA LYS A 126 -5.67 10.93 16.65
C LYS A 126 -4.87 11.64 15.54
N ASP A 127 -5.30 11.57 14.28
CA ASP A 127 -4.65 12.20 13.12
C ASP A 127 -5.67 13.04 12.29
N PRO A 128 -6.13 14.19 12.83
CA PRO A 128 -7.20 14.98 12.23
C PRO A 128 -6.82 15.67 10.91
N GLN A 129 -5.52 15.81 10.60
CA GLN A 129 -5.08 16.42 9.33
C GLN A 129 -5.36 15.54 8.11
N ARG A 130 -5.58 14.23 8.31
CA ARG A 130 -5.74 13.24 7.23
C ARG A 130 -7.17 12.73 7.02
N PHE A 131 -8.16 13.21 7.76
CA PHE A 131 -9.52 12.67 7.70
C PHE A 131 -10.58 13.75 7.48
N ARG A 132 -11.26 13.69 6.32
CA ARG A 132 -12.35 14.60 5.94
C ARG A 132 -13.76 13.98 6.05
N ASP A 133 -13.87 12.64 6.08
CA ASP A 133 -15.17 11.94 6.14
C ASP A 133 -15.18 10.95 7.31
N GLN A 134 -16.17 11.04 8.23
CA GLN A 134 -16.32 10.06 9.31
C GLN A 134 -16.89 8.75 8.74
N GLU A 135 -16.08 7.70 8.68
CA GLU A 135 -16.53 6.36 8.28
C GLU A 135 -17.01 5.56 9.50
N THR A 136 -18.08 4.77 9.33
CA THR A 136 -18.56 3.83 10.34
C THR A 136 -17.68 2.58 10.41
N GLU A 137 -17.84 1.77 11.47
CA GLU A 137 -17.16 0.47 11.57
C GLU A 137 -17.52 -0.46 10.41
N GLU A 138 -18.77 -0.45 9.96
CA GLU A 138 -19.25 -1.25 8.84
C GLU A 138 -18.61 -0.82 7.51
N GLU A 139 -18.46 0.49 7.29
CA GLU A 139 -17.78 1.01 6.09
C GLU A 139 -16.30 0.64 6.08
N ILE A 140 -15.64 0.71 7.24
CA ILE A 140 -14.24 0.29 7.39
C ILE A 140 -14.11 -1.21 7.16
N GLU A 141 -15.04 -2.01 7.69
CA GLU A 141 -15.07 -3.46 7.48
C GLU A 141 -15.20 -3.78 5.99
N MET A 142 -16.16 -3.14 5.32
CA MET A 142 -16.38 -3.30 3.88
C MET A 142 -15.15 -2.86 3.06
N HIS A 143 -14.44 -1.80 3.46
CA HIS A 143 -13.22 -1.38 2.77
C HIS A 143 -12.06 -2.37 2.99
N GLN A 144 -11.92 -2.96 4.17
CA GLN A 144 -10.95 -4.06 4.38
C GLN A 144 -11.29 -5.28 3.52
N GLN A 145 -12.58 -5.64 3.45
CA GLN A 145 -13.06 -6.72 2.57
C GLN A 145 -12.74 -6.43 1.10
N ALA A 146 -13.01 -5.21 0.63
CA ALA A 146 -12.68 -4.78 -0.73
C ALA A 146 -11.16 -4.86 -1.00
N ASN A 147 -10.32 -4.39 -0.06
CA ASN A 147 -8.86 -4.50 -0.17
C ASN A 147 -8.42 -5.95 -0.32
N ARG A 148 -9.02 -6.88 0.45
CA ARG A 148 -8.75 -8.31 0.33
C ARG A 148 -9.08 -8.83 -1.07
N TYR A 149 -10.29 -8.56 -1.56
CA TYR A 149 -10.69 -9.01 -2.91
C TYR A 149 -9.79 -8.46 -4.01
N TYR A 150 -9.49 -7.16 -3.99
CA TYR A 150 -8.61 -6.55 -4.99
C TYR A 150 -7.18 -7.05 -4.89
N ALA A 151 -6.67 -7.33 -3.68
CA ALA A 151 -5.34 -7.91 -3.51
C ALA A 151 -5.23 -9.34 -4.05
N PHE A 152 -6.23 -10.20 -3.82
CA PHE A 152 -6.26 -11.54 -4.41
C PHE A 152 -6.38 -11.50 -5.94
N ALA A 153 -7.21 -10.60 -6.47
CA ALA A 153 -7.31 -10.40 -7.92
C ALA A 153 -5.99 -9.93 -8.53
N ALA A 154 -5.35 -8.92 -7.91
CA ALA A 154 -4.05 -8.42 -8.35
C ALA A 154 -2.96 -9.49 -8.25
N ALA A 155 -2.93 -10.27 -7.17
CA ALA A 155 -1.99 -11.37 -7.00
C ALA A 155 -2.14 -12.45 -8.08
N ASN A 156 -3.37 -12.80 -8.44
CA ASN A 156 -3.63 -13.73 -9.53
C ASN A 156 -3.10 -13.20 -10.88
N ALA A 157 -3.28 -11.90 -11.17
CA ALA A 157 -2.79 -11.27 -12.40
C ALA A 157 -1.26 -11.01 -12.40
N GLY A 158 -0.66 -10.87 -11.22
CA GLY A 158 0.77 -10.56 -11.04
C GLY A 158 1.64 -11.75 -10.65
N GLU A 159 1.05 -12.93 -10.48
CA GLU A 159 1.71 -14.16 -10.01
C GLU A 159 2.44 -13.96 -8.66
N SER A 160 1.82 -13.20 -7.76
CA SER A 160 2.40 -12.85 -6.45
C SER A 160 1.75 -13.63 -5.31
N ALA A 161 2.50 -13.90 -4.23
CA ALA A 161 1.89 -14.46 -3.02
C ALA A 161 1.10 -13.38 -2.26
N VAL A 162 -0.06 -13.73 -1.70
CA VAL A 162 -0.80 -12.85 -0.77
C VAL A 162 -0.52 -13.28 0.66
N HIS A 163 0.02 -12.37 1.46
CA HIS A 163 0.24 -12.57 2.89
C HIS A 163 -0.74 -11.68 3.65
N ILE A 164 -1.48 -12.25 4.62
CA ILE A 164 -2.42 -11.49 5.45
C ILE A 164 -1.91 -11.50 6.89
N LEU A 165 -1.55 -10.32 7.38
CA LEU A 165 -1.23 -10.10 8.78
C LEU A 165 -2.47 -9.57 9.49
N ASN A 166 -3.18 -10.50 10.15
CA ASN A 166 -4.44 -10.21 10.82
C ASN A 166 -4.21 -9.86 12.30
N PHE A 167 -4.53 -8.63 12.66
CA PHE A 167 -4.54 -8.11 14.03
C PHE A 167 -5.94 -7.97 14.64
N ARG A 168 -6.98 -8.45 13.96
CA ARG A 168 -8.35 -8.48 14.50
C ARG A 168 -8.43 -9.36 15.74
N GLY A 169 -9.16 -8.90 16.75
CA GLY A 169 -9.29 -9.54 18.05
C GLY A 169 -7.99 -9.57 18.87
N LYS A 170 -6.96 -8.82 18.45
CA LYS A 170 -5.67 -8.74 19.16
C LYS A 170 -5.53 -7.33 19.73
N PRO A 171 -5.82 -7.11 21.03
CA PRO A 171 -5.61 -5.81 21.63
C PRO A 171 -4.11 -5.52 21.75
N GLN A 172 -3.71 -4.26 21.57
CA GLN A 172 -2.34 -3.84 21.84
C GLN A 172 -2.12 -3.73 23.36
N SER A 173 -1.05 -4.35 23.84
CA SER A 173 -0.53 -4.22 25.20
C SER A 173 0.25 -2.92 25.41
N ARG A 174 0.81 -2.34 24.34
CA ARG A 174 1.59 -1.09 24.36
C ARG A 174 1.49 -0.30 23.06
N PRO A 175 1.82 1.00 23.04
CA PRO A 175 1.82 1.80 21.82
C PRO A 175 2.68 1.19 20.72
N PHE A 176 2.13 1.15 19.50
CA PHE A 176 2.80 0.68 18.27
C PHE A 176 3.16 -0.80 18.20
N GLU A 177 2.71 -1.64 19.14
CA GLU A 177 3.01 -3.08 19.16
C GLU A 177 2.67 -3.77 17.83
N HIS A 178 1.50 -3.50 17.26
CA HIS A 178 1.14 -4.09 15.96
C HIS A 178 2.04 -3.60 14.82
N ALA A 179 2.52 -2.37 14.88
CA ALA A 179 3.43 -1.84 13.87
C ALA A 179 4.81 -2.50 13.97
N GLU A 180 5.30 -2.74 15.18
CA GLU A 180 6.53 -3.49 15.43
C GLU A 180 6.42 -4.94 14.97
N MET A 181 5.32 -5.62 15.28
CA MET A 181 5.06 -6.99 14.82
C MET A 181 5.01 -7.06 13.29
N ALA A 182 4.36 -6.10 12.63
CA ALA A 182 4.31 -6.03 11.18
C ALA A 182 5.69 -5.74 10.55
N ALA A 183 6.46 -4.84 11.16
CA ALA A 183 7.81 -4.55 10.70
C ALA A 183 8.72 -5.76 10.85
N GLU A 184 8.65 -6.47 11.98
CA GLU A 184 9.41 -7.70 12.22
C GLU A 184 9.04 -8.80 11.23
N TYR A 185 7.76 -8.94 10.90
CA TYR A 185 7.30 -9.86 9.86
C TYR A 185 7.93 -9.55 8.50
N ILE A 186 7.91 -8.27 8.08
CA ILE A 186 8.49 -7.82 6.80
C ILE A 186 10.01 -8.04 6.79
N VAL A 187 10.71 -7.69 7.87
CA VAL A 187 12.17 -7.89 8.01
C VAL A 187 12.53 -9.36 7.85
N ASN A 188 11.83 -10.25 8.58
CA ASN A 188 12.08 -11.68 8.49
C ASN A 188 11.79 -12.26 7.10
N LEU A 189 10.75 -11.75 6.44
CA LEU A 189 10.41 -12.14 5.08
C LEU A 189 11.54 -11.76 4.09
N ILE A 190 12.06 -10.54 4.20
CA ILE A 190 13.19 -10.06 3.38
C ILE A 190 14.46 -10.87 3.65
N LEU A 191 14.81 -11.09 4.93
CA LEU A 191 16.02 -11.85 5.30
C LEU A 191 15.96 -13.29 4.80
N LYS A 192 14.81 -13.96 4.90
CA LYS A 192 14.61 -15.30 4.34
C LYS A 192 14.78 -15.31 2.81
N ALA A 193 14.22 -14.33 2.12
CA ALA A 193 14.39 -14.21 0.67
C ALA A 193 15.85 -13.97 0.25
N ARG A 194 16.63 -13.22 1.05
CA ARG A 194 18.08 -13.01 0.81
C ARG A 194 18.86 -14.32 0.94
N GLN A 195 18.51 -15.18 1.90
CA GLN A 195 19.19 -16.48 2.11
C GLN A 195 18.88 -17.51 1.00
N GLN A 196 17.76 -17.35 0.29
CA GLN A 196 17.33 -18.24 -0.78
C GLN A 196 17.88 -17.84 -2.16
N LYS A 197 18.54 -16.68 -2.27
CA LYS A 197 19.20 -16.28 -3.51
C LYS A 197 20.48 -17.10 -3.68
N PRO A 198 20.66 -17.78 -4.83
CA PRO A 198 21.87 -18.55 -5.13
C PRO A 198 23.11 -17.66 -5.22
#